data_AF-A0A3D1E2L8-F1
#
_entry.id   AF-A0A3D1E2L8-F1
#
_cell.length_a   1.000
_cell.length_b   1.000
_cell.length_c   1.000
_cell.angle_alpha   90.00
_cell.angle_beta   90.00
_cell.angle_gamma   90.00
#
_symmetry.space_group_name_H-M   'P 1'
#
loop_
_entity.id
_entity.type
_entity.pdbx_description
1 polymer ?
#
loop_
_entity_poly.entity_id
_entity_poly.type
_entity_poly.pdbx_seq_one_letter_code
_entity_poly.pdbx_strand_id
1 'polypeptide(L)' 'MSNGVTNGQEKVLLTGVSGFIGLHCAKQLIETGFKVRGTVRSHEKQ' A
#
# COMPACT_ATOMS: atom_id res chain seq x y z
N MET A 1 11.50 -19.02 15.35
CA MET A 1 10.24 -18.27 15.21
C MET A 1 9.77 -18.39 13.76
N SER A 2 9.08 -19.48 13.46
CA SER A 2 8.49 -19.74 12.15
C SER A 2 7.11 -19.10 12.11
N ASN A 3 7.02 -17.84 11.71
CA ASN A 3 5.73 -17.19 11.48
C ASN A 3 5.29 -17.55 10.07
N GLY A 4 4.24 -18.37 9.98
CA GLY A 4 3.68 -18.84 8.72
C GLY A 4 3.14 -17.69 7.88
N VAL A 5 3.94 -17.22 6.93
CA VAL A 5 3.46 -16.37 5.84
C VAL A 5 3.44 -17.22 4.57
N THR A 6 2.22 -17.49 4.12
CA THR A 6 1.90 -18.09 2.82
C THR A 6 2.63 -17.37 1.70
N ASN A 7 3.12 -18.11 0.70
CA ASN A 7 3.84 -17.69 -0.52
C ASN A 7 3.12 -16.66 -1.44
N GLY A 8 2.35 -15.72 -0.89
CA GLY A 8 1.69 -14.64 -1.61
C GLY A 8 2.12 -13.30 -1.02
N GLN A 9 2.55 -12.37 -1.89
CA GLN A 9 2.93 -11.00 -1.54
C GLN A 9 1.99 -10.41 -0.49
N GLU A 10 2.54 -10.00 0.65
CA GLU A 10 1.76 -9.51 1.79
C GLU A 10 0.97 -8.25 1.38
N LYS A 11 -0.32 -8.24 1.71
CA LYS A 11 -1.25 -7.21 1.24
C LYS A 11 -1.47 -6.15 2.31
N VAL A 12 -1.21 -4.89 1.95
CA VAL A 12 -1.29 -3.74 2.86
C VAL A 12 -2.37 -2.75 2.42
N LEU A 13 -3.08 -2.16 3.38
CA LEU A 13 -4.07 -1.10 3.14
C LEU A 13 -3.43 0.26 3.44
N LEU A 14 -3.42 1.15 2.45
CA LEU A 14 -2.86 2.50 2.57
C LEU A 14 -3.97 3.54 2.36
N THR A 15 -4.30 4.29 3.40
CA THR A 15 -5.30 5.36 3.32
C THR A 15 -4.65 6.69 2.97
N GLY A 16 -5.38 7.57 2.28
CA GLY A 16 -4.84 8.87 1.87
C GLY A 16 -3.71 8.76 0.84
N VAL A 17 -3.73 7.72 -0.01
CA VAL A 17 -2.66 7.44 -0.98
C VAL A 17 -2.40 8.58 -1.96
N SER A 18 -3.39 9.44 -2.20
CA SER A 18 -3.28 10.61 -3.08
C SER A 18 -2.46 11.77 -2.49
N GLY A 19 -2.09 11.73 -1.20
CA GLY A 19 -1.22 12.73 -0.60
C GLY A 19 0.24 12.57 -1.00
N PHE A 20 1.04 13.62 -0.89
CA PHE A 20 2.49 13.59 -1.18
C PHE A 20 3.21 12.45 -0.44
N ILE A 21 2.96 12.33 0.86
CA ILE A 21 3.53 11.27 1.70
C ILE A 21 2.91 9.90 1.34
N GLY A 22 1.61 9.86 1.06
CA GLY A 22 0.91 8.63 0.68
C GLY A 22 1.50 7.99 -0.58
N LEU A 23 1.79 8.80 -1.60
CA LEU A 23 2.45 8.33 -2.82
C LEU A 23 3.87 7.83 -2.56
N HIS A 24 4.64 8.53 -1.72
CA HIS A 24 5.98 8.09 -1.34
C HIS A 24 5.96 6.76 -0.58
N CYS A 25 5.03 6.58 0.34
CA CYS A 25 4.82 5.30 1.04
C CYS A 25 4.38 4.19 0.08
N ALA A 26 3.44 4.47 -0.83
CA ALA A 26 2.98 3.51 -1.83
C ALA A 26 4.14 3.00 -2.70
N LYS A 27 5.03 3.91 -3.14
CA LYS A 27 6.22 3.56 -3.90
C LYS A 27 7.13 2.59 -3.13
N GLN A 28 7.47 2.93 -1.89
CA GLN A 28 8.34 2.08 -1.07
C GLN A 28 7.73 0.70 -0.80
N LEU A 29 6.43 0.64 -0.52
CA LEU A 29 5.71 -0.62 -0.27
C LEU A 29 5.70 -1.52 -1.51
N ILE A 30 5.51 -0.94 -2.70
CA ILE A 30 5.56 -1.69 -3.96
C ILE A 30 6.98 -2.19 -4.24
N GLU A 31 8.00 -1.32 -4.06
CA GLU A 31 9.41 -1.67 -4.28
C GLU A 31 9.90 -2.76 -3.32
N THR A 32 9.34 -2.84 -2.11
CA THR A 32 9.62 -3.89 -1.13
C THR A 32 8.83 -5.19 -1.36
N GLY A 33 7.97 -5.23 -2.39
CA GLY A 33 7.26 -6.44 -2.82
C GLY A 33 5.89 -6.63 -2.18
N PHE A 34 5.35 -5.63 -1.48
CA PHE A 34 4.00 -5.68 -0.92
C PHE A 34 2.93 -5.40 -1.99
N LYS A 35 1.76 -6.01 -1.80
CA LYS A 35 0.57 -5.71 -2.60
C LYS A 35 -0.23 -4.59 -1.93
N VAL A 36 -0.11 -3.38 -2.45
CA VAL A 36 -0.75 -2.18 -1.85
C VAL A 36 -2.18 -2.02 -2.36
N ARG A 37 -3.13 -1.80 -1.43
CA ARG A 37 -4.47 -1.29 -1.73
C ARG A 37 -4.59 0.13 -1.18
N GLY A 38 -4.59 1.11 -2.09
CA GLY A 38 -4.77 2.52 -1.74
C GLY A 38 -6.24 2.91 -1.60
N THR A 39 -6.58 3.79 -0.66
CA THR A 39 -7.87 4.50 -0.62
C THR A 39 -7.66 6.02 -0.62
N VAL A 40 -8.56 6.73 -1.29
CA VAL A 40 -8.59 8.19 -1.35
C VAL A 40 -9.89 8.68 -0.72
N ARG A 41 -9.89 9.89 -0.15
CA ARG A 41 -11.07 10.46 0.53
C ARG A 41 -12.17 10.87 -0.45
N SER A 42 -11.81 11.38 -1.62
CA SER A 42 -12.75 11.73 -2.70
C SER A 42 -12.13 11.39 -4.04
N HIS A 43 -12.82 10.58 -4.83
CA HIS A 43 -12.51 10.38 -6.24
C HIS A 43 -12.86 11.63 -7.09
N GLU A 44 -13.62 12.58 -6.53
CA GLU A 44 -14.13 13.80 -7.17
C GLU A 44 -13.10 14.92 -7.39
N LYS A 45 -11.85 14.76 -6.93
CA LYS A 45 -10.74 15.69 -7.22
C LYS A 45 -9.69 15.09 -8.17
N GLN A 46 -9.98 13.94 -8.79
CA GLN A 46 -9.16 13.41 -9.89
C GLN A 46 -9.62 13.97 -11.23
#